data_AF-A0A2N6T1P7-F1
#
_entry.id   AF-A0A2N6T1P7-F1
#
_cell.length_a   1.000
_cell.length_b   1.000
_cell.length_c   1.000
_cell.angle_alpha   90.00
_cell.angle_beta   90.00
_cell.angle_gamma   90.00
#
_symmetry.space_group_name_H-M   'P 1'
#
loop_
_entity.id
_entity.type
_entity.pdbx_description
1 polymer ?
#
loop_
_entity_poly.entity_id
_entity_poly.type
_entity_poly.pdbx_seq_one_letter_code
_entity_poly.pdbx_strand_id
1 'polypeptide(L)'
;MILVPWWAVLLAVLAVVVLVAALLASATATRLNRMHVRTDLARTSLEAALGRRGAVARAAYPELGADIAAAESLRLTAADPHARADAENSLGAKLAAAIASRPPEPALTIELHDATTRVELARRFYNDAVTDTRRLRMRPLVRGLRLAGTAPVPEYFDVSVEAPPQP
;
A
#
# COMPACT_ATOMS: atom_id res chain seq x y z
N MET A 1 62.53 -13.75 5.57
CA MET A 1 61.28 -13.68 4.77
C MET A 1 60.19 -14.39 5.57
N ILE A 2 59.25 -13.65 6.16
CA ILE A 2 58.12 -14.27 6.86
C ILE A 2 57.22 -14.86 5.77
N LEU A 3 57.24 -16.19 5.60
CA LEU A 3 56.27 -16.87 4.74
C LEU A 3 54.92 -16.74 5.44
N VAL A 4 54.10 -15.77 5.02
CA VAL A 4 52.70 -15.74 5.42
C VAL A 4 52.08 -17.04 4.90
N PRO A 5 51.58 -17.91 5.77
CA PRO A 5 51.05 -19.16 5.32
C PRO A 5 49.76 -18.89 4.54
N TRP A 6 49.59 -19.60 3.43
CA TRP A 6 48.43 -19.45 2.53
C TRP A 6 47.08 -19.55 3.27
N TRP A 7 47.00 -20.32 4.35
CA TRP A 7 45.80 -20.42 5.19
C TRP A 7 45.47 -19.10 5.90
N ALA A 8 46.46 -18.31 6.31
CA ALA A 8 46.23 -17.00 6.94
C ALA A 8 45.70 -16.00 5.91
N VAL A 9 46.18 -16.07 4.66
CA VAL A 9 45.63 -15.28 3.54
C VAL A 9 44.18 -15.68 3.28
N LEU A 10 43.87 -16.97 3.24
CA LEU A 10 42.49 -17.45 3.06
C LEU A 10 41.56 -16.99 4.19
N LEU A 11 42.00 -17.07 5.45
CA LEU A 11 41.23 -16.57 6.58
C LEU A 11 40.99 -15.06 6.50
N ALA A 12 42.00 -14.28 6.11
CA ALA A 12 41.85 -12.84 5.92
C ALA A 12 40.86 -12.52 4.81
N VAL A 13 40.95 -13.20 3.66
CA VAL A 13 39.99 -13.05 2.56
C VAL A 13 38.57 -13.42 3.01
N LEU A 14 38.41 -14.53 3.72
CA LEU A 14 37.12 -14.96 4.26
C LEU A 14 36.56 -13.92 5.23
N ALA A 15 37.38 -13.38 6.14
CA ALA A 15 36.96 -12.34 7.09
C ALA A 15 36.49 -11.07 6.36
N VAL A 16 37.19 -10.63 5.31
CA VAL A 16 36.78 -9.50 4.47
C VAL A 16 35.45 -9.79 3.76
N VAL A 17 35.28 -10.98 3.19
CA VAL A 17 34.03 -11.39 2.54
C VAL A 17 32.85 -11.38 3.53
N VAL A 18 33.05 -11.92 4.73
CA VAL A 18 32.04 -11.92 5.80
C VAL A 18 31.69 -10.49 6.23
N LEU A 19 32.68 -9.63 6.41
CA LEU A 19 32.47 -8.23 6.76
C LEU A 19 31.66 -7.49 5.69
N VAL A 20 32.03 -7.65 4.41
CA VAL A 20 31.29 -7.05 3.29
C VAL A 20 29.86 -7.58 3.24
N ALA A 21 29.65 -8.89 3.41
CA ALA A 21 28.31 -9.48 3.45
C ALA A 21 27.47 -8.90 4.60
N ALA A 22 28.05 -8.72 5.80
CA ALA A 22 27.37 -8.14 6.94
C ALA A 22 26.97 -6.67 6.71
N LEU A 23 27.84 -5.87 6.10
CA LEU A 23 27.54 -4.48 5.74
C LEU A 23 26.42 -4.39 4.70
N LEU A 24 26.45 -5.22 3.67
CA LEU A 24 25.40 -5.30 2.64
C LEU A 24 24.06 -5.76 3.24
N ALA A 25 24.09 -6.71 4.16
CA ALA A 25 22.91 -7.19 4.87
C ALA A 25 22.27 -6.07 5.71
N SER A 26 23.10 -5.33 6.48
CA SER A 26 22.66 -4.20 7.30
C SER A 26 22.03 -3.07 6.46
N ALA A 27 22.70 -2.66 5.37
CA ALA A 27 22.17 -1.66 4.45
C ALA A 27 20.83 -2.09 3.81
N THR A 28 20.72 -3.38 3.47
CA THR A 28 19.50 -3.95 2.88
C THR A 28 18.36 -4.01 3.90
N ALA A 29 18.63 -4.36 5.15
CA ALA A 29 17.65 -4.39 6.23
C ALA A 29 17.08 -2.99 6.52
N THR A 30 17.94 -1.97 6.60
CA THR A 30 17.50 -0.56 6.78
C THR A 30 16.64 -0.09 5.60
N ARG A 31 17.03 -0.45 4.36
CA ARG A 31 16.24 -0.13 3.16
C ARG A 31 14.87 -0.80 3.20
N LEU A 32 14.81 -2.05 3.66
CA LEU A 32 13.55 -2.78 3.75
C LEU A 32 12.62 -2.20 4.83
N ASN A 33 13.16 -1.87 6.01
CA ASN A 33 12.40 -1.20 7.06
C ASN A 33 11.76 0.10 6.58
N ARG A 34 12.51 0.93 5.85
CA ARG A 34 11.99 2.17 5.27
C ARG A 34 10.84 1.92 4.27
N MET A 35 10.90 0.84 3.49
CA MET A 35 9.84 0.48 2.54
C MET A 35 8.58 -0.05 3.23
N HIS A 36 8.74 -0.83 4.30
CA HIS A 36 7.60 -1.27 5.12
C HIS A 36 6.89 -0.07 5.76
N VAL A 37 7.63 0.81 6.42
CA VAL A 37 7.07 2.04 7.01
C VAL A 37 6.34 2.88 5.95
N ARG A 38 6.92 3.05 4.76
CA ARG A 38 6.27 3.80 3.67
C ARG A 38 4.97 3.15 3.20
N THR A 39 4.96 1.82 3.07
CA THR A 39 3.75 1.07 2.67
C THR A 39 2.66 1.17 3.74
N ASP A 40 3.02 1.05 5.02
CA ASP A 40 2.08 1.18 6.14
C ASP A 40 1.48 2.59 6.23
N LEU A 41 2.30 3.63 6.04
CA LEU A 41 1.83 5.01 5.99
C LEU A 41 0.90 5.25 4.79
N ALA A 42 1.23 4.71 3.61
CA ALA A 42 0.38 4.83 2.43
C ALA A 42 -0.94 4.07 2.57
N ARG A 43 -0.94 2.93 3.27
CA ARG A 43 -2.17 2.20 3.61
C ARG A 43 -3.05 3.01 4.57
N THR A 44 -2.45 3.57 5.62
CA THR A 44 -3.17 4.39 6.61
C THR A 44 -3.77 5.65 5.97
N SER A 45 -3.05 6.28 5.04
CA SER A 45 -3.57 7.44 4.30
C SER A 45 -4.72 7.07 3.36
N LEU A 46 -4.67 5.88 2.75
CA LEU A 46 -5.77 5.31 1.96
C LEU A 46 -7.00 5.03 2.84
N GLU A 47 -6.84 4.37 3.99
CA GLU A 47 -7.93 4.14 4.95
C GLU A 47 -8.61 5.46 5.36
N ALA A 48 -7.82 6.48 5.70
CA ALA A 48 -8.33 7.80 6.06
C ALA A 48 -9.06 8.49 4.90
N ALA A 49 -8.57 8.35 3.67
CA ALA A 49 -9.24 8.91 2.48
C ALA A 49 -10.59 8.22 2.21
N LEU A 50 -10.63 6.88 2.33
CA LEU A 50 -11.87 6.10 2.20
C LEU A 50 -12.89 6.47 3.27
N GLY A 51 -12.47 6.57 4.53
CA GLY A 51 -13.34 6.99 5.64
C GLY A 51 -13.91 8.39 5.45
N ARG A 52 -13.11 9.35 4.93
CA ARG A 52 -13.63 10.68 4.57
C ARG A 52 -14.67 10.62 3.45
N ARG A 53 -14.42 9.85 2.38
CA ARG A 53 -15.41 9.66 1.31
C ARG A 53 -16.69 9.02 1.85
N GLY A 54 -16.58 8.02 2.73
CA GLY A 54 -17.71 7.40 3.40
C GLY A 54 -18.53 8.39 4.23
N ALA A 55 -17.88 9.27 4.99
CA ALA A 55 -18.57 10.30 5.77
C ALA A 55 -19.36 11.28 4.89
N VAL A 56 -18.75 11.79 3.81
CA VAL A 56 -19.40 12.71 2.88
C VAL A 56 -20.52 12.02 2.11
N ALA A 57 -20.29 10.78 1.64
CA ALA A 57 -21.30 9.98 0.97
C ALA A 57 -22.50 9.68 1.88
N ARG A 58 -22.28 9.44 3.18
CA ARG A 58 -23.35 9.22 4.16
C ARG A 58 -24.19 10.47 4.38
N ALA A 59 -23.57 11.66 4.35
CA ALA A 59 -24.28 12.93 4.44
C ALA A 59 -25.11 13.22 3.18
N ALA A 60 -24.57 12.87 2.00
CA ALA A 60 -25.25 13.08 0.72
C ALA A 60 -26.34 12.04 0.43
N TYR A 61 -26.13 10.78 0.78
CA TYR A 61 -26.97 9.63 0.45
C TYR A 61 -27.17 8.72 1.68
N PRO A 62 -28.06 9.11 2.62
CA PRO A 62 -28.33 8.33 3.84
C PRO A 62 -28.76 6.88 3.56
N GLU A 63 -29.42 6.63 2.43
CA GLU A 63 -29.85 5.31 1.98
C GLU A 63 -28.69 4.34 1.72
N LEU A 64 -27.48 4.84 1.44
CA LEU A 64 -26.27 4.04 1.27
C LEU A 64 -25.55 3.75 2.59
N GLY A 65 -26.09 4.20 3.73
CA GLY A 65 -25.43 4.10 5.04
C GLY A 65 -25.03 2.67 5.42
N ALA A 66 -25.85 1.67 5.09
CA ALA A 66 -25.54 0.26 5.35
C ALA A 66 -24.37 -0.25 4.50
N ASP A 67 -24.30 0.16 3.23
CA ASP A 67 -23.21 -0.21 2.33
C ASP A 67 -21.89 0.44 2.74
N ILE A 68 -21.93 1.69 3.18
CA ILE A 68 -20.77 2.41 3.72
C ILE A 68 -20.28 1.71 5.00
N ALA A 69 -21.18 1.38 5.93
CA ALA A 69 -20.82 0.68 7.16
C ALA A 69 -20.26 -0.73 6.90
N ALA A 70 -20.83 -1.45 5.93
CA ALA A 70 -20.32 -2.75 5.51
C ALA A 70 -18.89 -2.64 4.97
N ALA A 71 -18.65 -1.64 4.10
CA ALA A 71 -17.31 -1.37 3.58
C ALA A 71 -16.32 -1.00 4.70
N GLU A 72 -16.68 -0.06 5.59
CA GLU A 72 -15.85 0.38 6.73
C GLU A 72 -15.57 -0.73 7.75
N SER A 73 -16.45 -1.72 7.88
CA SER A 73 -16.26 -2.85 8.79
C SER A 73 -15.13 -3.79 8.37
N LEU A 74 -14.77 -3.78 7.09
CA LEU A 74 -13.69 -4.58 6.53
C LEU A 74 -12.35 -3.90 6.84
N ARG A 75 -11.38 -4.68 7.30
CA ARG A 75 -10.04 -4.18 7.58
C ARG A 75 -9.24 -4.08 6.28
N LEU A 76 -8.60 -2.95 6.04
CA LEU A 76 -7.60 -2.84 4.99
C LEU A 76 -6.27 -3.35 5.53
N THR A 77 -5.85 -4.54 5.10
CA THR A 77 -4.54 -5.08 5.47
C THR A 77 -3.63 -5.10 4.25
N ALA A 78 -2.32 -4.99 4.48
CA ALA A 78 -1.36 -5.08 3.38
C ALA A 78 -1.40 -6.45 2.69
N ALA A 79 -1.74 -7.51 3.42
CA ALA A 79 -1.74 -8.90 2.95
C ALA A 79 -3.03 -9.32 2.25
N ASP A 80 -4.16 -8.73 2.63
CA ASP A 80 -5.47 -9.02 2.06
C ASP A 80 -6.28 -7.72 1.98
N PRO A 81 -6.07 -6.93 0.91
CA PRO A 81 -6.84 -5.73 0.63
C PRO A 81 -8.15 -6.02 -0.13
N HIS A 82 -8.34 -7.24 -0.63
CA HIS A 82 -9.33 -7.56 -1.67
C HIS A 82 -10.77 -7.43 -1.18
N ALA A 83 -11.10 -8.00 -0.03
CA ALA A 83 -12.44 -7.87 0.53
C ALA A 83 -12.86 -6.41 0.71
N ARG A 84 -11.94 -5.57 1.21
CA ARG A 84 -12.16 -4.13 1.37
C ARG A 84 -12.34 -3.43 0.02
N ALA A 85 -11.52 -3.78 -0.96
CA ALA A 85 -11.57 -3.22 -2.30
C ALA A 85 -12.90 -3.55 -3.02
N ASP A 86 -13.36 -4.80 -2.93
CA ASP A 86 -14.62 -5.24 -3.53
C ASP A 86 -15.83 -4.52 -2.93
N ALA A 87 -15.83 -4.32 -1.62
CA ALA A 87 -16.87 -3.53 -0.95
C ALA A 87 -16.84 -2.06 -1.39
N GLU A 88 -15.65 -1.45 -1.54
CA GLU A 88 -15.50 -0.09 -2.06
C GLU A 88 -15.90 0.04 -3.53
N ASN A 89 -15.70 -1.00 -4.34
CA ASN A 89 -16.15 -1.07 -5.73
C ASN A 89 -17.68 -1.09 -5.80
N SER A 90 -18.31 -1.97 -5.01
CA SER A 90 -19.77 -2.04 -4.92
C SER A 90 -20.36 -0.71 -4.43
N LEU A 91 -19.77 -0.12 -3.39
CA LEU A 91 -20.17 1.20 -2.88
C LEU A 91 -19.99 2.30 -3.94
N GLY A 92 -18.87 2.30 -4.67
CA GLY A 92 -18.62 3.26 -5.74
C GLY A 92 -19.66 3.20 -6.85
N ALA A 93 -20.04 2.00 -7.28
CA ALA A 93 -21.09 1.80 -8.29
C ALA A 93 -22.47 2.29 -7.80
N LYS A 94 -22.84 1.97 -6.56
CA LYS A 94 -24.08 2.43 -5.94
C LYS A 94 -24.11 3.95 -5.76
N LEU A 95 -23.00 4.53 -5.35
CA LEU A 95 -22.84 5.98 -5.21
C LEU A 95 -22.97 6.68 -6.56
N ALA A 96 -22.36 6.16 -7.63
CA ALA A 96 -22.50 6.70 -8.98
C ALA A 96 -23.96 6.67 -9.46
N ALA A 97 -24.67 5.56 -9.22
CA ALA A 97 -26.09 5.44 -9.53
C ALA A 97 -26.95 6.44 -8.73
N ALA A 98 -26.67 6.60 -7.44
CA ALA A 98 -27.36 7.57 -6.59
C ALA A 98 -27.16 9.00 -7.08
N ILE A 99 -25.92 9.39 -7.44
CA ILE A 99 -25.58 10.69 -8.02
C ILE A 99 -26.33 10.94 -9.33
N ALA A 100 -26.37 9.96 -10.22
CA ALA A 100 -27.08 10.07 -11.48
C ALA A 100 -28.60 10.25 -11.29
N SER A 101 -29.19 9.57 -10.29
CA SER A 101 -30.62 9.66 -9.98
C SER A 101 -31.01 10.97 -9.29
N ARG A 102 -30.15 11.45 -8.38
CA ARG A 102 -30.38 12.63 -7.56
C ARG A 102 -29.03 13.31 -7.29
N PRO A 103 -28.72 14.37 -8.05
CA PRO A 103 -27.54 15.18 -7.78
C PRO A 103 -27.54 15.69 -6.33
N PRO A 104 -26.40 15.66 -5.63
CA PRO A 104 -26.31 16.19 -4.28
C PRO A 104 -26.39 17.72 -4.29
N GLU A 105 -26.53 18.32 -3.12
CA GLU A 105 -26.40 19.76 -2.96
C GLU A 105 -25.02 20.25 -3.46
N PRO A 106 -24.89 21.48 -4.01
CA PRO A 106 -23.63 21.97 -4.58
C PRO A 106 -22.42 21.87 -3.63
N ALA A 107 -22.63 22.15 -2.34
CA ALA A 107 -21.56 22.03 -1.33
C ALA A 107 -21.05 20.59 -1.17
N LEU A 108 -21.98 19.63 -1.06
CA LEU A 108 -21.66 18.20 -0.94
C LEU A 108 -21.08 17.63 -2.25
N THR A 109 -21.46 18.16 -3.40
CA THR A 109 -20.88 17.77 -4.69
C THR A 109 -19.38 18.07 -4.73
N ILE A 110 -18.99 19.28 -4.31
CA ILE A 110 -17.58 19.70 -4.24
C ILE A 110 -16.82 18.82 -3.25
N GLU A 111 -17.38 18.61 -2.05
CA GLU A 111 -16.74 17.83 -1.01
C GLU A 111 -16.58 16.35 -1.42
N LEU A 112 -17.58 15.77 -2.09
CA LEU A 112 -17.54 14.39 -2.56
C LEU A 112 -16.52 14.21 -3.69
N HIS A 113 -16.43 15.18 -4.60
CA HIS A 113 -15.44 15.18 -5.67
C HIS A 113 -14.01 15.26 -5.11
N ASP A 114 -13.78 16.15 -4.16
CA ASP A 114 -12.50 16.29 -3.46
C ASP A 114 -12.15 15.03 -2.65
N ALA A 115 -13.11 14.45 -1.92
CA ALA A 115 -12.91 13.18 -1.21
C ALA A 115 -12.57 12.02 -2.17
N THR A 116 -13.25 11.93 -3.31
CA THR A 116 -12.99 10.92 -4.34
C THR A 116 -11.60 11.09 -4.95
N THR A 117 -11.21 12.32 -5.27
CA THR A 117 -9.87 12.64 -5.78
C THR A 117 -8.78 12.23 -4.80
N ARG A 118 -8.97 12.48 -3.49
CA ARG A 118 -8.02 12.04 -2.47
C ARG A 118 -7.91 10.53 -2.37
N VAL A 119 -9.01 9.78 -2.53
CA VAL A 119 -8.98 8.30 -2.56
C VAL A 119 -8.15 7.82 -3.75
N GLU A 120 -8.33 8.39 -4.94
CA GLU A 120 -7.57 8.01 -6.12
C GLU A 120 -6.07 8.25 -5.94
N LEU A 121 -5.68 9.41 -5.40
CA LEU A 121 -4.29 9.73 -5.11
C LEU A 121 -3.69 8.79 -4.07
N ALA A 122 -4.41 8.54 -2.97
CA ALA A 122 -3.96 7.64 -1.91
C ALA A 122 -3.79 6.21 -2.42
N ARG A 123 -4.70 5.73 -3.27
CA ARG A 123 -4.60 4.42 -3.93
C ARG A 123 -3.35 4.31 -4.79
N ARG A 124 -3.05 5.33 -5.60
CA ARG A 124 -1.84 5.36 -6.43
C ARG A 124 -0.58 5.28 -5.57
N PHE A 125 -0.48 6.11 -4.52
CA PHE A 125 0.66 6.08 -3.61
C PHE A 125 0.82 4.75 -2.87
N TYR A 126 -0.27 4.11 -2.48
CA TYR A 126 -0.25 2.77 -1.90
C TYR A 126 0.28 1.75 -2.91
N ASN A 127 -0.27 1.71 -4.13
CA ASN A 127 0.17 0.77 -5.18
C ASN A 127 1.63 0.99 -5.62
N ASP A 128 2.11 2.23 -5.62
CA ASP A 128 3.52 2.54 -5.86
C ASP A 128 4.40 1.99 -4.73
N ALA A 129 4.01 2.16 -3.48
CA ALA A 129 4.74 1.62 -2.32
C ALA A 129 4.75 0.08 -2.31
N VAL A 130 3.64 -0.57 -2.69
CA VAL A 130 3.54 -2.02 -2.90
C VAL A 130 4.54 -2.48 -3.98
N THR A 131 4.57 -1.77 -5.12
CA THR A 131 5.48 -2.08 -6.23
C THR A 131 6.94 -1.97 -5.81
N ASP A 132 7.32 -0.89 -5.12
CA ASP A 132 8.67 -0.68 -4.61
C ASP A 132 9.09 -1.80 -3.63
N THR A 133 8.17 -2.20 -2.74
CA THR A 133 8.40 -3.26 -1.75
C THR A 133 8.56 -4.62 -2.41
N ARG A 134 7.68 -4.97 -3.37
CA ARG A 134 7.79 -6.22 -4.13
C ARG A 134 9.08 -6.29 -4.94
N ARG A 135 9.46 -5.21 -5.64
CA ARG A 135 10.73 -5.12 -6.40
C ARG A 135 11.95 -5.33 -5.49
N LEU A 136 11.94 -4.78 -4.28
CA LEU A 136 13.03 -4.97 -3.33
C LEU A 136 13.11 -6.43 -2.84
N ARG A 137 11.97 -7.05 -2.50
CA ARG A 137 11.92 -8.44 -2.02
C ARG A 137 12.39 -9.46 -3.05
N MET A 138 12.30 -9.14 -4.34
CA MET A 138 12.78 -10.02 -5.42
C MET A 138 14.31 -10.04 -5.59
N ARG A 139 15.06 -9.15 -4.92
CA ARG A 139 16.53 -9.11 -5.04
C ARG A 139 17.18 -10.37 -4.44
N PRO A 140 18.21 -10.95 -5.10
CA PRO A 140 18.81 -12.21 -4.69
C PRO A 140 19.45 -12.15 -3.29
N LEU A 141 20.04 -11.00 -2.91
CA LEU A 141 20.58 -10.79 -1.56
C LEU A 141 19.49 -10.84 -0.48
N VAL A 142 18.31 -10.26 -0.74
CA VAL A 142 17.18 -10.27 0.20
C VAL A 142 16.63 -11.69 0.37
N ARG A 143 16.53 -12.44 -0.74
CA ARG A 143 16.07 -13.84 -0.73
C ARG A 143 17.07 -14.78 -0.08
N GLY A 144 18.34 -14.68 -0.44
CA GLY A 144 19.42 -15.53 0.07
C GLY A 144 19.65 -15.35 1.57
N LEU A 145 19.59 -14.11 2.05
CA LEU A 145 19.79 -13.77 3.47
C LEU A 145 18.48 -13.76 4.28
N ARG A 146 17.32 -14.09 3.67
CA ARG A 146 15.99 -14.07 4.29
C ARG A 146 15.67 -12.78 5.06
N LEU A 147 16.17 -11.64 4.58
CA LEU A 147 16.07 -10.34 5.27
C LEU A 147 14.63 -9.81 5.36
N ALA A 148 13.71 -10.37 4.57
CA ALA A 148 12.30 -10.02 4.62
C ALA A 148 11.51 -10.67 5.77
N GLY A 149 12.12 -11.61 6.51
CA GLY A 149 11.48 -12.28 7.64
C GLY A 149 10.15 -12.93 7.26
N THR A 150 9.17 -12.83 8.17
CA THR A 150 7.80 -13.36 8.05
C THR A 150 6.78 -12.33 7.55
N ALA A 151 7.21 -11.12 7.17
CA ALA A 151 6.29 -10.08 6.73
C ALA A 151 5.52 -10.55 5.48
N PRO A 152 4.17 -10.46 5.46
CA PRO A 152 3.38 -10.85 4.30
C PRO A 152 3.74 -10.00 3.09
N VAL A 153 3.57 -10.55 1.88
CA VAL A 153 3.82 -9.78 0.65
C VAL A 153 2.67 -8.81 0.48
N PRO A 154 2.93 -7.49 0.33
CA PRO A 154 1.85 -6.55 0.16
C PRO A 154 1.17 -6.76 -1.20
N GLU A 155 -0.15 -6.67 -1.20
CA GLU A 155 -1.00 -6.85 -2.38
C GLU A 155 -1.60 -5.51 -2.85
N TYR A 156 -1.93 -5.44 -4.13
CA TYR A 156 -2.45 -4.23 -4.77
C TYR A 156 -3.89 -3.93 -4.35
N PHE A 157 -4.22 -2.65 -4.22
CA PHE A 157 -5.60 -2.21 -3.99
C PHE A 157 -6.25 -1.83 -5.32
N ASP A 158 -7.04 -2.76 -5.87
CA ASP A 158 -7.76 -2.57 -7.13
C ASP A 158 -9.20 -2.13 -6.88
N VAL A 159 -9.42 -0.82 -7.05
CA VAL A 159 -10.76 -0.24 -7.13
C VAL A 159 -11.01 0.18 -8.57
N SER A 160 -12.03 -0.42 -9.18
CA SER A 160 -12.61 -0.03 -10.46
C SER A 160 -13.38 1.28 -10.27
N VAL A 161 -12.68 2.40 -10.11
CA VAL A 161 -13.30 3.72 -10.22
C VAL A 161 -13.46 3.99 -11.71
N GLU A 162 -14.60 3.62 -12.27
CA GLU A 162 -15.03 4.16 -13.56
C GLU A 162 -15.26 5.67 -13.33
N ALA A 163 -14.41 6.52 -13.92
CA ALA A 163 -14.55 7.96 -13.80
C ALA A 163 -15.91 8.39 -14.38
N PRO A 164 -16.69 9.28 -13.72
CA PRO A 164 -17.90 9.81 -14.33
C PRO A 164 -17.54 10.49 -15.66
N PRO A 165 -18.42 10.41 -16.68
CA PRO A 165 -18.16 11.02 -17.98
C PRO A 165 -17.86 12.51 -17.79
N GLN A 166 -16.73 12.93 -18.34
CA GLN A 166 -16.36 14.35 -18.44
C GLN A 166 -17.41 15.06 -19.32
N PRO A 167 -17.74 16.34 -19.04
CA PRO A 167 -18.69 17.11 -19.82
C PRO A 167 -18.29 17.24 -21.30
#